data_AF-A0A926JWM7-F1
#
_entry.id   AF-A0A926JWM7-F1
#
_cell.length_a   1.000
_cell.length_b   1.000
_cell.length_c   1.000
_cell.angle_alpha   90.00
_cell.angle_beta   90.00
_cell.angle_gamma   90.00
#
_symmetry.space_group_name_H-M   'P 1'
#
loop_
_entity.id
_entity.type
_entity.pdbx_description
1 polymer ?
#
loop_
_entity_poly.entity_id
_entity_poly.type
_entity_poly.pdbx_seq_one_letter_code
_entity_poly.pdbx_strand_id
1 'polypeptide(L)'
;MSRPALAPRTHRAALAAVVVAIVAVGIAGLAALAAVLLPTRTGPPVEQLVVERTVLTAGTIELTVRNTGPDPVTIAQAAVNDSFVSFAGGQAPVGRLATTTLTISYPWQEGLPYAVSLLTSTGAVIEHEIPVAVATPEATPASLARIAALGAMIGIAPVLLGMSCLPLLRRASAATSRVLMAFTVGLLAFLAVDATLEGFELGAGAGGAFGGPVLFVLGAVVALLALAVLQRVLPSGSGGGRLALLVAIGIGLHNLGEGLAVGSALSVGELALGASLVIGFALHNTTEGIAVVAPLTGRSIGVTTFVGLGLIAGAPAAVGTVLGAMVSTVPQATFLIGLGAGAIVQVVILLLPSLRDRARGAVDGPVIGGIAAGVVVMYLTSLLVTA
;
A
#
# COMPACT_ATOMS: atom_id res chain seq x y z
N MET A 1 -3.56 46.62 -30.63
CA MET A 1 -2.82 45.35 -30.51
C MET A 1 -3.80 44.25 -30.13
N SER A 2 -4.25 43.47 -31.10
CA SER A 2 -5.14 42.33 -30.94
C SER A 2 -4.38 41.16 -30.32
N ARG A 3 -4.86 40.64 -29.19
CA ARG A 3 -4.33 39.41 -28.58
C ARG A 3 -4.54 38.25 -29.55
N PRO A 4 -3.53 37.41 -29.83
CA PRO A 4 -3.71 36.26 -30.71
C PRO A 4 -4.72 35.30 -30.07
N ALA A 5 -5.70 34.88 -30.88
CA ALA A 5 -6.71 33.91 -30.47
C ALA A 5 -6.02 32.61 -30.00
N LEU A 6 -6.29 32.21 -28.76
CA LEU A 6 -5.82 30.94 -28.21
C LEU A 6 -6.39 29.80 -29.07
N ALA A 7 -5.51 29.02 -29.71
CA ALA A 7 -5.90 27.87 -30.52
C ALA A 7 -6.85 26.93 -29.72
N PRO A 8 -7.86 26.33 -30.38
CA PRO A 8 -8.86 25.50 -29.72
C PRO A 8 -8.20 24.34 -28.94
N ARG A 9 -8.75 24.02 -27.76
CA ARG A 9 -8.21 23.01 -26.82
C ARG A 9 -7.85 21.66 -27.47
N THR A 10 -8.58 21.27 -28.50
CA THR A 10 -8.35 20.04 -29.29
C THR A 10 -7.03 20.07 -30.06
N HIS A 11 -6.63 21.23 -30.59
CA HIS A 11 -5.36 21.40 -31.32
C HIS A 11 -4.15 21.35 -30.38
N ARG A 12 -4.31 21.80 -29.13
CA ARG A 12 -3.26 21.70 -28.09
C ARG A 12 -3.06 20.26 -27.62
N ALA A 13 -4.15 19.51 -27.45
CA ALA A 13 -4.09 18.09 -27.10
C ALA A 13 -3.48 17.25 -28.23
N ALA A 14 -3.84 17.54 -29.48
CA ALA A 14 -3.26 16.88 -30.65
C ALA A 14 -1.75 17.18 -30.79
N LEU A 15 -1.35 18.44 -30.62
CA LEU A 15 0.07 18.82 -30.65
C LEU A 15 0.86 18.14 -29.52
N ALA A 16 0.31 18.08 -28.31
CA ALA A 16 0.94 17.37 -27.19
C ALA A 16 1.08 15.87 -27.46
N ALA A 17 0.05 15.22 -28.02
CA ALA A 17 0.10 13.81 -28.40
C ALA A 17 1.16 13.54 -29.48
N VAL A 18 1.27 14.42 -30.48
CA VAL A 18 2.29 14.32 -31.54
C VAL A 18 3.70 14.48 -30.97
N VAL A 19 3.92 15.46 -30.07
CA VAL A 19 5.22 15.63 -29.40
C VAL A 19 5.58 14.39 -28.57
N VAL A 20 4.63 13.84 -27.81
CA VAL A 20 4.85 12.61 -27.05
C VAL A 20 5.20 11.44 -27.97
N ALA A 21 4.50 11.30 -29.10
CA ALA A 21 4.78 10.26 -30.08
C ALA A 21 6.18 10.41 -30.69
N ILE A 22 6.60 11.62 -31.05
CA ILE A 22 7.94 11.90 -31.59
C ILE A 22 9.02 11.56 -30.54
N VAL A 23 8.84 11.98 -29.29
CA VAL A 23 9.78 11.66 -28.21
C VAL A 23 9.85 10.16 -27.97
N ALA A 24 8.70 9.47 -27.93
CA ALA A 24 8.66 8.01 -27.77
C ALA A 24 9.38 7.27 -28.91
N VAL A 25 9.16 7.69 -30.16
CA VAL A 25 9.86 7.15 -31.34
C VAL A 25 11.35 7.45 -31.27
N GLY A 26 11.74 8.66 -30.86
CA GLY A 26 13.15 9.05 -30.68
C GLY A 26 13.86 8.21 -29.62
N ILE A 27 13.22 8.00 -28.46
CA ILE A 27 13.74 7.12 -27.39
C ILE A 27 13.83 5.68 -27.88
N ALA A 28 12.82 5.16 -28.58
CA ALA A 28 12.85 3.82 -29.15
C ALA A 28 13.98 3.64 -30.17
N GLY A 29 14.21 4.65 -31.03
CA GLY A 29 15.32 4.68 -31.98
C GLY A 29 16.68 4.70 -31.29
N LEU A 30 16.85 5.52 -30.24
CA LEU A 30 18.06 5.53 -29.41
C LEU A 30 18.29 4.19 -28.71
N ALA A 31 17.25 3.56 -28.17
CA ALA A 31 17.35 2.25 -27.52
C ALA A 31 17.74 1.15 -28.52
N ALA A 32 17.16 1.15 -29.72
CA ALA A 32 17.52 0.22 -30.78
C ALA A 32 18.96 0.42 -31.26
N LEU A 33 19.40 1.68 -31.44
CA LEU A 33 20.77 2.01 -31.78
C LEU A 33 21.75 1.57 -30.68
N ALA A 34 21.42 1.86 -29.42
CA ALA A 34 22.21 1.42 -28.28
C ALA A 34 22.32 -0.11 -28.22
N ALA A 35 21.23 -0.85 -28.47
CA ALA A 35 21.25 -2.31 -28.50
C ALA A 35 22.19 -2.89 -29.56
N VAL A 36 22.39 -2.18 -30.68
CA VAL A 36 23.34 -2.58 -31.74
C VAL A 36 24.77 -2.16 -31.41
N LEU A 37 24.96 -0.99 -30.79
CA LEU A 37 26.28 -0.44 -30.47
C LEU A 37 26.89 -1.03 -29.20
N LEU A 38 26.07 -1.53 -28.28
CA LEU A 38 26.53 -2.16 -27.05
C LEU A 38 27.25 -3.47 -27.38
N PRO A 39 28.47 -3.69 -26.86
CA PRO A 39 29.15 -4.97 -27.03
C PRO A 39 28.31 -6.09 -26.45
N THR A 40 28.36 -7.27 -27.07
CA THR A 40 27.74 -8.47 -26.51
C THR A 40 28.34 -8.73 -25.13
N ARG A 41 27.48 -9.01 -24.17
CA ARG A 41 27.89 -9.23 -22.80
C ARG A 41 28.82 -10.45 -22.73
N THR A 42 30.03 -10.25 -22.23
CA THR A 42 31.01 -11.31 -21.95
C THR A 42 31.09 -11.52 -20.44
N GLY A 43 30.50 -12.61 -19.94
CA GLY A 43 30.48 -12.98 -18.52
C GLY A 43 29.48 -14.09 -18.23
N PRO A 44 29.49 -14.69 -17.02
CA PRO A 44 28.47 -15.64 -16.63
C PRO A 44 27.08 -15.00 -16.69
N PRO A 45 26.00 -15.76 -16.94
CA PRO A 45 24.64 -15.23 -16.90
C PRO A 45 24.35 -14.61 -15.53
N VAL A 46 23.62 -13.49 -15.50
CA VAL A 46 23.05 -12.95 -14.26
C VAL A 46 21.73 -13.65 -14.07
N GLU A 47 21.74 -14.63 -13.19
CA GLU A 47 20.56 -15.38 -12.79
C GLU A 47 19.97 -14.75 -11.53
N GLN A 48 18.77 -14.19 -11.65
CA GLN A 48 18.04 -13.60 -10.53
C GLN A 48 16.60 -14.05 -10.59
N LEU A 49 16.20 -14.84 -9.60
CA LEU A 49 14.83 -15.28 -9.41
C LEU A 49 14.32 -14.74 -8.08
N VAL A 50 13.07 -14.33 -8.06
CA VAL A 50 12.37 -13.87 -6.86
C VAL A 50 11.09 -14.68 -6.73
N VAL A 51 10.83 -15.18 -5.53
CA VAL A 51 9.54 -15.80 -5.22
C VAL A 51 8.53 -14.68 -4.98
N GLU A 52 7.51 -14.61 -5.83
CA GLU A 52 6.45 -13.60 -5.73
C GLU A 52 5.25 -14.07 -4.89
N ARG A 53 5.09 -15.37 -4.75
CA ARG A 53 3.98 -16.00 -4.02
C ARG A 53 4.35 -17.40 -3.54
N THR A 54 3.98 -17.70 -2.30
CA THR A 54 4.08 -19.03 -1.69
C THR A 54 2.67 -19.52 -1.39
N VAL A 55 2.33 -20.74 -1.80
CA VAL A 55 1.08 -21.41 -1.47
C VAL A 55 1.41 -22.74 -0.79
N LEU A 56 0.91 -22.91 0.43
CA LEU A 56 1.12 -24.11 1.24
C LEU A 56 -0.19 -24.90 1.31
N THR A 57 -0.17 -26.10 0.75
CA THR A 57 -1.25 -27.10 0.89
C THR A 57 -0.67 -28.37 1.49
N ALA A 58 -1.51 -29.25 2.02
CA ALA A 58 -1.04 -30.46 2.70
C ALA A 58 -0.04 -31.26 1.82
N GLY A 59 1.20 -31.37 2.27
CA GLY A 59 2.26 -32.10 1.59
C GLY A 59 2.88 -31.43 0.34
N THR A 60 2.52 -30.17 0.05
CA THR A 60 3.01 -29.46 -1.13
C THR A 60 3.35 -28.00 -0.81
N ILE A 61 4.48 -27.53 -1.34
CA ILE A 61 4.88 -26.12 -1.36
C ILE A 61 4.86 -25.67 -2.82
N GLU A 62 3.97 -24.74 -3.15
CA GLU A 62 3.90 -24.13 -4.48
C GLU A 62 4.53 -22.73 -4.45
N LEU A 63 5.50 -22.48 -5.33
CA LEU A 63 6.20 -21.21 -5.43
C LEU A 63 5.97 -20.61 -6.82
N THR A 64 5.45 -19.39 -6.87
CA THR A 64 5.46 -18.59 -8.11
C THR A 64 6.74 -17.78 -8.15
N VAL A 65 7.56 -18.02 -9.16
CA VAL A 65 8.90 -17.45 -9.27
C VAL A 65 8.99 -16.58 -10.51
N ARG A 66 9.54 -15.37 -10.38
CA ARG A 66 9.83 -14.45 -11.49
C ARG A 66 11.31 -14.32 -11.74
N ASN A 67 11.72 -14.35 -13.01
CA ASN A 67 13.05 -13.92 -13.41
C ASN A 67 13.12 -12.39 -13.49
N THR A 68 13.87 -11.80 -12.58
CA THR A 68 14.10 -10.36 -12.53
C THR A 68 15.42 -9.95 -13.19
N GLY A 69 16.26 -10.93 -13.52
CA GLY A 69 17.52 -10.77 -14.22
C GLY A 69 17.35 -10.58 -15.73
N PRO A 70 18.44 -10.19 -16.41
CA PRO A 70 18.46 -10.00 -17.86
C PRO A 70 18.49 -11.32 -18.64
N ASP A 71 19.04 -12.39 -18.07
CA ASP A 71 19.31 -13.65 -18.77
C ASP A 71 18.28 -14.72 -18.37
N PRO A 72 17.90 -15.64 -19.28
CA PRO A 72 17.03 -16.76 -18.94
C PRO A 72 17.65 -17.65 -17.86
N VAL A 73 16.83 -18.08 -16.89
CA VAL A 73 17.28 -18.93 -15.79
C VAL A 73 16.57 -20.29 -15.86
N THR A 74 17.32 -21.38 -15.78
CA THR A 74 16.76 -22.73 -15.67
C THR A 74 17.02 -23.27 -14.28
N ILE A 75 15.95 -23.71 -13.60
CA ILE A 75 16.03 -24.32 -12.27
C ILE A 75 16.32 -25.81 -12.47
N ALA A 76 17.44 -26.27 -11.93
CA ALA A 76 17.91 -27.65 -12.08
C ALA A 76 17.52 -28.52 -10.89
N GLN A 77 17.51 -27.95 -9.68
CA GLN A 77 17.23 -28.69 -8.45
C GLN A 77 16.59 -27.79 -7.39
N ALA A 78 15.81 -28.38 -6.50
CA ALA A 78 15.27 -27.70 -5.31
C ALA A 78 15.69 -28.46 -4.02
N ALA A 79 15.87 -27.72 -2.94
CA ALA A 79 16.07 -28.27 -1.60
C ALA A 79 15.18 -27.52 -0.58
N VAL A 80 14.75 -28.22 0.46
CA VAL A 80 14.02 -27.66 1.61
C VAL A 80 14.75 -28.09 2.87
N ASN A 81 15.21 -27.15 3.69
CA ASN A 81 16.03 -27.40 4.90
C ASN A 81 17.16 -28.42 4.63
N ASP A 82 18.01 -28.13 3.65
CA ASP A 82 19.16 -28.95 3.21
C ASP A 82 18.81 -30.32 2.60
N SER A 83 17.53 -30.67 2.50
CA SER A 83 17.07 -31.92 1.88
C SER A 83 16.69 -31.70 0.43
N PHE A 84 17.34 -32.42 -0.49
CA PHE A 84 16.97 -32.40 -1.90
C PHE A 84 15.59 -32.99 -2.13
N VAL A 85 14.76 -32.30 -2.91
CA VAL A 85 13.35 -32.66 -3.13
C VAL A 85 13.01 -32.66 -4.62
N SER A 86 12.06 -33.49 -5.01
CA SER A 86 11.49 -33.43 -6.35
C SER A 86 10.56 -32.24 -6.47
N PHE A 87 10.59 -31.57 -7.62
CA PHE A 87 9.66 -30.51 -7.97
C PHE A 87 9.15 -30.69 -9.41
N ALA A 88 7.96 -30.18 -9.67
CA ALA A 88 7.36 -30.08 -11.00
C ALA A 88 7.22 -28.60 -11.41
N GLY A 89 7.28 -28.30 -12.71
CA GLY A 89 7.29 -26.93 -13.24
C GLY A 89 8.68 -26.27 -13.17
N GLY A 90 8.94 -25.26 -14.01
CA GLY A 90 10.22 -24.53 -14.06
C GLY A 90 11.39 -25.20 -14.78
N GLN A 91 11.18 -26.31 -15.50
CA GLN A 91 12.21 -27.03 -16.26
C GLN A 91 12.58 -26.32 -17.58
N ALA A 92 11.66 -25.51 -18.11
CA ALA A 92 11.96 -24.63 -19.23
C ALA A 92 12.68 -23.36 -18.73
N PRO A 93 13.61 -22.77 -19.51
CA PRO A 93 14.23 -21.50 -19.14
C PRO A 93 13.19 -20.42 -18.89
N VAL A 94 13.23 -19.83 -17.70
CA VAL A 94 12.39 -18.69 -17.31
C VAL A 94 13.01 -17.44 -17.94
N GLY A 95 12.41 -16.93 -19.01
CA GLY A 95 12.88 -15.71 -19.68
C GLY A 95 12.76 -14.46 -18.81
N ARG A 96 13.41 -13.37 -19.22
CA ARG A 96 13.36 -12.08 -18.50
C ARG A 96 11.92 -11.62 -18.25
N LEU A 97 11.60 -11.26 -17.01
CA LEU A 97 10.27 -10.89 -16.51
C LEU A 97 9.20 -11.99 -16.64
N ALA A 98 9.53 -13.19 -17.10
CA ALA A 98 8.61 -14.31 -17.14
C ALA A 98 8.44 -14.89 -15.72
N THR A 99 7.28 -15.50 -15.50
CA THR A 99 6.97 -16.25 -14.29
C THR A 99 6.86 -17.73 -14.60
N THR A 100 7.22 -18.55 -13.62
CA THR A 100 6.93 -19.99 -13.62
C THR A 100 6.44 -20.41 -12.24
N THR A 101 5.71 -21.51 -12.17
CA THR A 101 5.23 -22.09 -10.92
C THR A 101 5.98 -23.38 -10.66
N LEU A 102 6.54 -23.52 -9.47
CA LEU A 102 7.22 -24.70 -8.98
C LEU A 102 6.31 -25.37 -7.96
N THR A 103 6.05 -26.67 -8.13
CA THR A 103 5.31 -27.48 -7.17
C THR A 103 6.29 -28.46 -6.53
N ILE A 104 6.62 -28.23 -5.26
CA ILE A 104 7.57 -29.03 -4.47
C ILE A 104 6.77 -29.98 -3.58
N SER A 105 6.97 -31.29 -3.75
CA SER A 105 6.35 -32.30 -2.89
C SER A 105 7.17 -32.43 -1.61
N TYR A 106 6.67 -31.86 -0.50
CA TYR A 106 7.35 -31.85 0.78
C TYR A 106 6.35 -31.88 1.94
N PRO A 107 6.47 -32.84 2.88
CA PRO A 107 5.57 -32.97 4.03
C PRO A 107 5.92 -31.94 5.12
N TRP A 108 5.63 -30.67 4.85
CA TRP A 108 5.82 -29.60 5.82
C TRP A 108 4.86 -29.77 7.02
N GLN A 109 5.25 -29.18 8.16
CA GLN A 109 4.51 -29.17 9.40
C GLN A 109 4.17 -27.73 9.76
N GLU A 110 2.96 -27.54 10.27
CA GLU A 110 2.46 -26.22 10.66
C GLU A 110 3.31 -25.62 11.78
N GLY A 111 3.61 -24.33 11.68
CA GLY A 111 4.36 -23.58 12.68
C GLY A 111 5.89 -23.68 12.57
N LEU A 112 6.43 -24.43 11.60
CA LEU A 112 7.88 -24.57 11.41
C LEU A 112 8.43 -23.65 10.31
N PRO A 113 9.66 -23.12 10.47
CA PRO A 113 10.36 -22.41 9.42
C PRO A 113 10.92 -23.36 8.35
N TYR A 114 10.97 -22.89 7.10
CA TYR A 114 11.61 -23.59 5.99
C TYR A 114 12.47 -22.64 5.15
N ALA A 115 13.68 -23.07 4.83
CA ALA A 115 14.52 -22.47 3.80
C ALA A 115 14.39 -23.29 2.52
N VAL A 116 13.83 -22.70 1.47
CA VAL A 116 13.79 -23.27 0.13
C VAL A 116 14.97 -22.75 -0.67
N SER A 117 15.81 -23.66 -1.18
CA SER A 117 16.93 -23.33 -2.06
C SER A 117 16.64 -23.82 -3.48
N LEU A 118 16.67 -22.91 -4.44
CA LEU A 118 16.55 -23.19 -5.87
C LEU A 118 17.93 -23.13 -6.51
N LEU A 119 18.44 -24.27 -6.95
CA LEU A 119 19.72 -24.37 -7.65
C LEU A 119 19.50 -24.24 -9.16
N THR A 120 20.17 -23.28 -9.78
CA THR A 120 20.13 -23.07 -11.23
C THR A 120 21.01 -24.06 -11.98
N SER A 121 20.81 -24.18 -13.29
CA SER A 121 21.65 -25.01 -14.17
C SER A 121 23.12 -24.59 -14.23
N THR A 122 23.45 -23.34 -13.84
CA THR A 122 24.84 -22.86 -13.76
C THR A 122 25.44 -22.95 -12.36
N GLY A 123 24.66 -23.43 -11.38
CA GLY A 123 25.10 -23.63 -10.00
C GLY A 123 24.85 -22.45 -9.06
N ALA A 124 24.12 -21.42 -9.49
CA ALA A 124 23.68 -20.35 -8.60
C ALA A 124 22.58 -20.86 -7.66
N VAL A 125 22.64 -20.46 -6.39
CA VAL A 125 21.63 -20.81 -5.38
C VAL A 125 20.78 -19.57 -5.11
N ILE A 126 19.47 -19.73 -5.18
CA ILE A 126 18.50 -18.69 -4.91
C ILE A 126 17.66 -19.17 -3.73
N GLU A 127 17.79 -18.47 -2.62
CA GLU A 127 17.15 -18.81 -1.35
C GLU A 127 15.85 -18.05 -1.18
N HIS A 128 14.86 -18.74 -0.60
CA HIS A 128 13.57 -18.19 -0.21
C HIS A 128 13.19 -18.76 1.15
N GLU A 129 12.89 -17.87 2.10
CA GLU A 129 12.52 -18.26 3.46
C GLU A 129 11.00 -18.27 3.62
N ILE A 130 10.51 -19.30 4.29
CA ILE A 130 9.14 -19.42 4.79
C ILE A 130 9.29 -19.40 6.31
N PRO A 131 9.16 -18.24 6.97
CA PRO A 131 9.51 -18.12 8.39
C PRO A 131 8.60 -18.95 9.30
N VAL A 132 7.32 -19.06 8.94
CA VAL A 132 6.36 -19.94 9.61
C VAL A 132 5.44 -20.57 8.57
N ALA A 133 5.45 -21.90 8.44
CA ALA A 133 4.55 -22.58 7.52
C ALA A 133 3.13 -22.69 8.09
N VAL A 134 2.14 -22.18 7.36
CA VAL A 134 0.71 -22.36 7.63
C VAL A 134 -0.01 -22.64 6.33
N ALA A 135 -1.06 -23.48 6.38
CA ALA A 135 -1.87 -23.76 5.20
C ALA A 135 -2.44 -22.46 4.63
N THR A 136 -2.18 -22.20 3.36
CA THR A 136 -2.74 -21.03 2.69
C THR A 136 -4.27 -21.17 2.66
N PRO A 137 -5.03 -20.15 3.10
CA PRO A 137 -6.48 -20.25 3.17
C PRO A 137 -7.10 -20.53 1.80
N GLU A 138 -7.96 -21.54 1.72
CA GLU A 138 -8.76 -21.76 0.52
C GLU A 138 -9.75 -20.60 0.31
N ALA A 139 -10.01 -20.24 -0.95
CA ALA A 139 -10.92 -19.16 -1.33
C ALA A 139 -12.40 -19.60 -1.27
N THR A 140 -12.83 -20.23 -0.18
CA THR A 140 -14.24 -20.58 0.04
C THR A 140 -15.06 -19.34 0.45
N PRO A 141 -16.37 -19.29 0.18
CA PRO A 141 -17.21 -18.18 0.65
C PRO A 141 -17.15 -17.95 2.17
N ALA A 142 -17.02 -19.02 2.96
CA ALA A 142 -16.97 -18.96 4.41
C ALA A 142 -15.61 -18.44 4.96
N SER A 143 -14.49 -18.77 4.31
CA SER A 143 -13.18 -18.19 4.65
C SER A 143 -13.09 -16.73 4.21
N LEU A 144 -13.54 -16.40 2.99
CA LEU A 144 -13.59 -15.03 2.51
C LEU A 144 -14.45 -14.12 3.41
N ALA A 145 -15.59 -14.61 3.89
CA ALA A 145 -16.43 -13.86 4.83
C ALA A 145 -15.72 -13.61 6.17
N ARG A 146 -14.96 -14.58 6.70
CA ARG A 146 -14.18 -14.41 7.94
C ARG A 146 -13.04 -13.41 7.76
N ILE A 147 -12.32 -13.50 6.66
CA ILE A 147 -11.22 -12.58 6.30
C ILE A 147 -11.77 -11.15 6.13
N ALA A 148 -12.89 -11.00 5.40
CA ALA A 148 -13.55 -9.71 5.25
C ALA A 148 -14.08 -9.15 6.59
N ALA A 149 -14.65 -10.01 7.45
CA ALA A 149 -15.13 -9.60 8.77
C ALA A 149 -13.98 -9.12 9.66
N LEU A 150 -12.82 -9.77 9.59
CA LEU A 150 -11.62 -9.33 10.30
C LEU A 150 -11.17 -7.94 9.80
N GLY A 151 -11.06 -7.74 8.49
CA GLY A 151 -10.71 -6.42 7.95
C GLY A 151 -11.77 -5.35 8.27
N ALA A 152 -13.05 -5.69 8.34
CA ALA A 152 -14.11 -4.78 8.80
C ALA A 152 -13.97 -4.43 10.29
N MET A 153 -13.51 -5.37 11.13
CA MET A 153 -13.25 -5.16 12.55
C MET A 153 -12.05 -4.23 12.79
N ILE A 154 -11.07 -4.21 11.87
CA ILE A 154 -9.89 -3.35 11.93
C ILE A 154 -10.17 -1.97 11.33
N GLY A 155 -10.98 -1.88 10.28
CA GLY A 155 -11.30 -0.62 9.58
C GLY A 155 -12.60 0.03 10.04
N ILE A 156 -13.74 -0.60 9.78
CA ILE A 156 -15.07 0.02 9.97
C ILE A 156 -15.35 0.31 11.45
N ALA A 157 -15.19 -0.69 12.33
CA ALA A 157 -15.55 -0.54 13.73
C ALA A 157 -14.71 0.54 14.45
N PRO A 158 -13.37 0.59 14.30
CA PRO A 158 -12.55 1.58 14.99
C PRO A 158 -12.76 2.98 14.41
N VAL A 159 -12.87 3.12 13.08
CA VAL A 159 -13.20 4.41 12.46
C VAL A 159 -14.53 4.95 13.01
N LEU A 160 -15.60 4.13 13.03
CA LEU A 160 -16.88 4.56 13.58
C LEU A 160 -16.80 4.90 15.08
N LEU A 161 -16.00 4.16 15.85
CA LEU A 161 -15.73 4.45 17.25
C LEU A 161 -15.05 5.82 17.41
N GLY A 162 -14.04 6.12 16.59
CA GLY A 162 -13.40 7.44 16.53
C GLY A 162 -14.34 8.57 16.17
N MET A 163 -15.17 8.34 15.15
CA MET A 163 -16.18 9.29 14.70
C MET A 163 -17.21 9.59 15.80
N SER A 164 -17.46 8.64 16.71
CA SER A 164 -18.39 8.82 17.83
C SER A 164 -17.95 9.93 18.81
N CYS A 165 -16.69 10.38 18.73
CA CYS A 165 -16.20 11.55 19.47
C CYS A 165 -16.78 12.89 18.96
N LEU A 166 -17.49 12.92 17.83
CA LEU A 166 -18.06 14.16 17.26
C LEU A 166 -18.87 15.02 18.26
N PRO A 167 -19.74 14.49 19.13
CA PRO A 167 -20.47 15.31 20.11
C PRO A 167 -19.54 16.04 21.09
N LEU A 168 -18.40 15.42 21.45
CA LEU A 168 -17.39 16.04 22.30
C LEU A 168 -16.66 17.15 21.54
N LEU A 169 -16.29 16.90 20.28
CA LEU A 169 -15.67 17.91 19.41
C LEU A 169 -16.57 19.12 19.16
N ARG A 170 -17.90 18.93 19.12
CA ARG A 170 -18.89 20.01 18.98
C ARG A 170 -18.98 20.92 20.21
N ARG A 171 -18.66 20.39 21.40
CA ARG A 171 -18.65 21.15 22.66
C ARG A 171 -17.32 21.86 22.91
N ALA A 172 -16.27 21.47 22.18
CA ALA A 172 -14.95 22.04 22.32
C ALA A 172 -14.90 23.49 21.81
N SER A 173 -14.07 24.31 22.46
CA SER A 173 -13.80 25.68 21.99
C SER A 173 -13.08 25.65 20.64
N ALA A 174 -13.16 26.73 19.87
CA ALA A 174 -12.45 26.82 18.58
C ALA A 174 -10.93 26.60 18.71
N ALA A 175 -10.33 27.03 19.82
CA ALA A 175 -8.92 26.78 20.14
C ALA A 175 -8.67 25.29 20.40
N THR A 176 -9.53 24.66 21.20
CA THR A 176 -9.44 23.22 21.49
C THR A 176 -9.61 22.39 20.22
N SER A 177 -10.59 22.70 19.36
CA SER A 177 -10.79 21.98 18.10
C SER A 177 -9.61 22.13 17.15
N ARG A 178 -8.94 23.30 17.13
CA ARG A 178 -7.68 23.48 16.39
C ARG A 178 -6.56 22.60 16.93
N VAL A 179 -6.38 22.54 18.24
CA VAL A 179 -5.35 21.67 18.86
C VAL A 179 -5.65 20.19 18.60
N LEU A 180 -6.91 19.78 18.67
CA LEU A 180 -7.31 18.40 18.36
C LEU A 180 -7.09 18.05 16.88
N MET A 181 -7.42 18.96 15.94
CA MET A 181 -7.08 18.77 14.53
C MET A 181 -5.57 18.71 14.31
N ALA A 182 -4.80 19.52 15.04
CA ALA A 182 -3.34 19.53 14.97
C ALA A 182 -2.75 18.21 15.47
N PHE A 183 -3.28 17.70 16.57
CA PHE A 183 -2.98 16.37 17.09
C PHE A 183 -3.24 15.30 16.04
N THR A 184 -4.43 15.27 15.44
CA THR A 184 -4.76 14.33 14.36
C THR A 184 -3.83 14.46 13.15
N VAL A 185 -3.46 15.67 12.74
CA VAL A 185 -2.47 15.89 11.67
C VAL A 185 -1.10 15.31 12.05
N GLY A 186 -0.69 15.44 13.32
CA GLY A 186 0.51 14.80 13.84
C GLY A 186 0.47 13.27 13.76
N LEU A 187 -0.67 12.67 14.13
CA LEU A 187 -0.86 11.21 14.00
C LEU A 187 -0.71 10.76 12.55
N LEU A 188 -1.44 11.41 11.63
CA LEU A 188 -1.40 11.09 10.20
C LEU A 188 -0.02 11.34 9.58
N ALA A 189 0.70 12.38 10.02
CA ALA A 189 2.05 12.66 9.54
C ALA A 189 3.03 11.55 9.93
N PHE A 190 2.91 11.00 11.15
CA PHE A 190 3.70 9.83 11.55
C PHE A 190 3.37 8.62 10.67
N LEU A 191 2.09 8.32 10.47
CA LEU A 191 1.65 7.19 9.64
C LEU A 191 2.13 7.29 8.20
N ALA A 192 2.14 8.51 7.64
CA ALA A 192 2.69 8.73 6.31
C ALA A 192 4.19 8.39 6.22
N VAL A 193 4.97 8.68 7.28
CA VAL A 193 6.39 8.32 7.34
C VAL A 193 6.55 6.80 7.49
N ASP A 194 5.82 6.19 8.42
CA ASP A 194 5.89 4.76 8.72
C ASP A 194 5.54 3.90 7.49
N ALA A 195 4.39 4.17 6.87
CA ALA A 195 3.96 3.49 5.64
C ALA A 195 4.92 3.74 4.46
N THR A 196 5.65 4.86 4.45
CA THR A 196 6.69 5.10 3.45
C THR A 196 7.88 4.20 3.69
N LEU A 197 8.39 4.12 4.92
CA LEU A 197 9.53 3.26 5.25
C LEU A 197 9.23 1.79 4.93
N GLU A 198 8.08 1.29 5.38
CA GLU A 198 7.63 -0.08 5.13
C GLU A 198 7.44 -0.35 3.62
N GLY A 199 6.81 0.58 2.88
CA GLY A 199 6.60 0.43 1.45
C GLY A 199 7.89 0.40 0.63
N PHE A 200 8.91 1.18 1.04
CA PHE A 200 10.24 1.13 0.41
C PHE A 200 10.99 -0.17 0.72
N GLU A 201 10.89 -0.67 1.96
CA GLU A 201 11.50 -1.94 2.36
C GLU A 201 10.89 -3.13 1.60
N LEU A 202 9.56 -3.22 1.56
CA LEU A 202 8.85 -4.23 0.78
C LEU A 202 9.21 -4.15 -0.72
N GLY A 203 9.26 -2.94 -1.26
CA GLY A 203 9.62 -2.70 -2.66
C GLY A 203 11.06 -3.09 -2.98
N ALA A 204 11.99 -2.90 -2.05
CA ALA A 204 13.38 -3.32 -2.21
C ALA A 204 13.52 -4.85 -2.27
N GLY A 205 12.71 -5.58 -1.49
CA GLY A 205 12.65 -7.04 -1.50
C GLY A 205 12.10 -7.66 -2.80
N ALA A 206 11.32 -6.92 -3.59
CA ALA A 206 10.71 -7.39 -4.86
C ALA A 206 11.71 -7.64 -6.01
N GLY A 207 13.02 -7.47 -5.77
CA GLY A 207 14.12 -7.82 -6.68
C GLY A 207 14.09 -7.16 -8.05
N GLY A 208 13.78 -5.87 -8.14
CA GLY A 208 14.16 -5.02 -9.27
C GLY A 208 13.36 -5.18 -10.58
N ALA A 209 12.60 -6.25 -10.81
CA ALA A 209 11.88 -6.49 -12.07
C ALA A 209 11.00 -5.30 -12.52
N PHE A 210 10.37 -4.64 -11.56
CA PHE A 210 9.53 -3.45 -11.79
C PHE A 210 10.05 -2.20 -11.08
N GLY A 211 11.27 -2.26 -10.53
CA GLY A 211 11.84 -1.21 -9.69
C GLY A 211 10.97 -0.88 -8.47
N GLY A 212 10.80 -1.82 -7.54
CA GLY A 212 9.81 -1.74 -6.45
C GLY A 212 9.68 -0.38 -5.75
N PRO A 213 10.77 0.32 -5.35
CA PRO A 213 10.68 1.69 -4.83
C PRO A 213 9.98 2.70 -5.77
N VAL A 214 10.22 2.60 -7.07
CA VAL A 214 9.54 3.40 -8.10
C VAL A 214 8.06 3.06 -8.16
N LEU A 215 7.70 1.79 -8.00
CA LEU A 215 6.32 1.34 -8.00
C LEU A 215 5.55 1.86 -6.77
N PHE A 216 6.20 1.89 -5.59
CA PHE A 216 5.68 2.57 -4.40
C PHE A 216 5.42 4.05 -4.68
N VAL A 217 6.43 4.77 -5.20
CA VAL A 217 6.32 6.20 -5.52
C VAL A 217 5.20 6.45 -6.55
N LEU A 218 5.07 5.58 -7.55
CA LEU A 218 4.00 5.65 -8.54
C LEU A 218 2.63 5.54 -7.87
N GLY A 219 2.43 4.57 -6.98
CA GLY A 219 1.21 4.43 -6.19
C GLY A 219 0.89 5.70 -5.40
N ALA A 220 1.89 6.24 -4.70
CA ALA A 220 1.74 7.46 -3.90
C ALA A 220 1.34 8.67 -4.75
N VAL A 221 2.01 8.87 -5.89
CA VAL A 221 1.69 9.95 -6.84
C VAL A 221 0.29 9.77 -7.42
N VAL A 222 -0.12 8.54 -7.75
CA VAL A 222 -1.49 8.26 -8.24
C VAL A 222 -2.53 8.67 -7.21
N ALA A 223 -2.36 8.32 -5.94
CA ALA A 223 -3.29 8.72 -4.87
C ALA A 223 -3.34 10.25 -4.68
N LEU A 224 -2.18 10.90 -4.62
CA LEU A 224 -2.06 12.36 -4.49
C LEU A 224 -2.82 13.07 -5.63
N LEU A 225 -2.57 12.66 -6.87
CA LEU A 225 -3.21 13.24 -8.04
C LEU A 225 -4.71 12.94 -8.08
N ALA A 226 -5.12 11.71 -7.78
CA ALA A 226 -6.52 11.31 -7.78
C ALA A 226 -7.33 12.15 -6.78
N LEU A 227 -6.85 12.28 -5.54
CA LEU A 227 -7.50 13.09 -4.51
C LEU A 227 -7.44 14.59 -4.82
N ALA A 228 -6.35 15.09 -5.41
CA ALA A 228 -6.25 16.49 -5.84
C ALA A 228 -7.22 16.82 -7.00
N VAL A 229 -7.39 15.90 -7.95
CA VAL A 229 -8.40 16.02 -9.01
C VAL A 229 -9.79 15.97 -8.38
N LEU A 230 -10.06 15.00 -7.51
CA LEU A 230 -11.33 14.84 -6.82
C LEU A 230 -11.72 16.10 -6.04
N GLN A 231 -10.76 16.74 -5.36
CA GLN A 231 -10.96 18.01 -4.68
C GLN A 231 -11.46 19.14 -5.61
N ARG A 232 -11.03 19.12 -6.89
CA ARG A 232 -11.44 20.12 -7.90
C ARG A 232 -12.77 19.80 -8.57
N VAL A 233 -13.08 18.52 -8.80
CA VAL A 233 -14.33 18.11 -9.46
C VAL A 233 -15.51 18.00 -8.51
N LEU A 234 -15.27 17.70 -7.22
CA LEU A 234 -16.35 17.66 -6.24
C LEU A 234 -17.01 19.05 -6.14
N PRO A 235 -18.35 19.13 -6.23
CA PRO A 235 -19.07 20.39 -6.16
C PRO A 235 -18.63 21.22 -4.97
N SER A 236 -18.58 22.54 -5.15
CA SER A 236 -18.34 23.49 -4.05
C SER A 236 -19.58 23.53 -3.14
N GLY A 237 -19.81 22.46 -2.39
CA GLY A 237 -20.75 22.42 -1.28
C GLY A 237 -20.18 23.13 -0.05
N SER A 238 -20.98 23.23 1.00
CA SER A 238 -20.52 23.77 2.29
C SER A 238 -19.22 23.09 2.76
N GLY A 239 -18.14 23.86 2.86
CA GLY A 239 -16.75 23.36 2.85
C GLY A 239 -16.41 22.20 3.79
N GLY A 240 -17.04 22.11 4.96
CA GLY A 240 -16.78 21.04 5.94
C GLY A 240 -17.23 19.65 5.47
N GLY A 241 -18.36 19.53 4.76
CA GLY A 241 -18.85 18.24 4.27
C GLY A 241 -17.99 17.67 3.13
N ARG A 242 -17.55 18.56 2.23
CA ARG A 242 -16.61 18.18 1.15
C ARG A 242 -15.27 17.74 1.72
N LEU A 243 -14.75 18.48 2.71
CA LEU A 243 -13.50 18.13 3.36
C LEU A 243 -13.60 16.79 4.08
N ALA A 244 -14.67 16.54 4.85
CA ALA A 244 -14.89 15.25 5.51
C ALA A 244 -14.97 14.08 4.54
N LEU A 245 -15.62 14.25 3.37
CA LEU A 245 -15.66 13.23 2.33
C LEU A 245 -14.27 12.95 1.74
N LEU A 246 -13.50 14.00 1.41
CA LEU A 246 -12.14 13.84 0.90
C LEU A 246 -11.22 13.16 1.92
N VAL A 247 -11.35 13.54 3.20
CA VAL A 247 -10.64 12.88 4.30
C VAL A 247 -11.07 11.41 4.38
N ALA A 248 -12.36 11.09 4.39
CA ALA A 248 -12.84 9.72 4.44
C ALA A 248 -12.35 8.87 3.26
N ILE A 249 -12.31 9.42 2.04
CA ILE A 249 -11.78 8.70 0.87
C ILE A 249 -10.27 8.49 0.99
N GLY A 250 -9.52 9.51 1.42
CA GLY A 250 -8.08 9.40 1.59
C GLY A 250 -7.68 8.40 2.68
N ILE A 251 -8.38 8.43 3.82
CA ILE A 251 -8.27 7.41 4.87
C ILE A 251 -8.66 6.04 4.29
N GLY A 252 -9.79 5.89 3.60
CA GLY A 252 -10.16 4.63 2.96
C GLY A 252 -9.10 4.05 2.03
N LEU A 253 -8.42 4.88 1.25
CA LEU A 253 -7.31 4.42 0.42
C LEU A 253 -6.08 3.97 1.24
N HIS A 254 -5.85 4.56 2.41
CA HIS A 254 -4.84 4.10 3.36
C HIS A 254 -5.20 2.75 3.98
N ASN A 255 -6.42 2.62 4.51
CA ASN A 255 -6.85 1.40 5.20
C ASN A 255 -6.96 0.21 4.22
N LEU A 256 -7.09 0.46 2.90
CA LEU A 256 -6.91 -0.58 1.88
C LEU A 256 -5.52 -1.23 1.94
N GLY A 257 -4.47 -0.43 2.14
CA GLY A 257 -3.09 -0.89 2.29
C GLY A 257 -2.88 -1.67 3.59
N GLU A 258 -3.40 -1.17 4.72
CA GLU A 258 -3.39 -1.90 6.00
C GLU A 258 -4.09 -3.25 5.89
N GLY A 259 -5.28 -3.25 5.28
CA GLY A 259 -6.03 -4.46 5.03
C GLY A 259 -5.18 -5.46 4.26
N LEU A 260 -4.50 -5.00 3.20
CA LEU A 260 -3.62 -5.82 2.39
C LEU A 260 -2.47 -6.43 3.21
N ALA A 261 -1.83 -5.64 4.09
CA ALA A 261 -0.76 -6.11 4.97
C ALA A 261 -1.27 -7.22 5.91
N VAL A 262 -2.42 -7.02 6.56
CA VAL A 262 -3.05 -8.05 7.41
C VAL A 262 -3.39 -9.30 6.61
N GLY A 263 -3.99 -9.13 5.42
CA GLY A 263 -4.32 -10.25 4.53
C GLY A 263 -3.08 -11.04 4.11
N SER A 264 -2.00 -10.34 3.76
CA SER A 264 -0.73 -10.95 3.37
C SER A 264 -0.12 -11.73 4.54
N ALA A 265 -0.07 -11.16 5.75
CA ALA A 265 0.39 -11.84 6.95
C ALA A 265 -0.40 -13.12 7.25
N LEU A 266 -1.73 -13.09 7.07
CA LEU A 266 -2.59 -14.27 7.20
C LEU A 266 -2.31 -15.34 6.14
N SER A 267 -1.93 -14.94 4.92
CA SER A 267 -1.64 -15.88 3.82
C SER A 267 -0.34 -16.66 4.02
N VAL A 268 0.63 -16.04 4.70
CA VAL A 268 1.93 -16.63 5.02
C VAL A 268 1.97 -17.25 6.41
N GLY A 269 0.91 -17.15 7.20
CA GLY A 269 0.83 -17.84 8.50
C GLY A 269 1.41 -17.10 9.70
N GLU A 270 1.80 -15.84 9.52
CA GLU A 270 2.39 -15.03 10.58
C GLU A 270 1.30 -14.53 11.55
N LEU A 271 0.74 -15.43 12.37
CA LEU A 271 -0.39 -15.13 13.26
C LEU A 271 -0.04 -14.09 14.32
N ALA A 272 1.19 -14.09 14.84
CA ALA A 272 1.66 -13.10 15.82
C ALA A 272 1.77 -11.70 15.19
N LEU A 273 2.32 -11.62 13.97
CA LEU A 273 2.35 -10.40 13.18
C LEU A 273 0.92 -9.94 12.83
N GLY A 274 0.06 -10.85 12.38
CA GLY A 274 -1.34 -10.55 12.08
C GLY A 274 -2.10 -10.00 13.29
N ALA A 275 -1.91 -10.59 14.48
CA ALA A 275 -2.57 -10.15 15.70
C ALA A 275 -2.06 -8.78 16.19
N SER A 276 -0.75 -8.54 16.14
CA SER A 276 -0.18 -7.23 16.47
C SER A 276 -0.67 -6.16 15.50
N LEU A 277 -0.62 -6.43 14.19
CA LEU A 277 -1.16 -5.54 13.15
C LEU A 277 -2.65 -5.23 13.38
N VAL A 278 -3.49 -6.22 13.71
CA VAL A 278 -4.92 -6.01 14.03
C VAL A 278 -5.10 -5.01 15.18
N ILE A 279 -4.36 -5.17 16.27
CA ILE A 279 -4.48 -4.31 17.46
C ILE A 279 -3.95 -2.91 17.15
N GLY A 280 -2.76 -2.82 16.55
CA GLY A 280 -2.16 -1.55 16.15
C GLY A 280 -3.06 -0.78 15.20
N PHE A 281 -3.58 -1.49 14.19
CA PHE A 281 -4.46 -0.91 13.21
C PHE A 281 -5.81 -0.47 13.77
N ALA A 282 -6.37 -1.22 14.72
CA ALA A 282 -7.58 -0.77 15.41
C ALA A 282 -7.34 0.52 16.23
N LEU A 283 -6.19 0.64 16.90
CA LEU A 283 -5.88 1.81 17.73
C LEU A 283 -5.78 3.09 16.91
N HIS A 284 -4.96 3.12 15.85
CA HIS A 284 -4.82 4.34 15.04
C HIS A 284 -6.05 4.59 14.14
N ASN A 285 -6.75 3.57 13.62
CA ASN A 285 -8.01 3.76 12.88
C ASN A 285 -9.11 4.43 13.73
N THR A 286 -9.09 4.20 15.05
CA THR A 286 -9.92 4.97 15.99
C THR A 286 -9.57 6.46 15.95
N THR A 287 -8.30 6.82 15.86
CA THR A 287 -7.90 8.22 15.77
C THR A 287 -8.17 8.85 14.40
N GLU A 288 -8.16 8.06 13.32
CA GLU A 288 -8.53 8.52 11.98
C GLU A 288 -10.03 8.84 11.87
N GLY A 289 -10.86 8.08 12.60
CA GLY A 289 -12.28 8.40 12.74
C GLY A 289 -12.52 9.83 13.26
N ILE A 290 -11.66 10.32 14.17
CA ILE A 290 -11.70 11.71 14.65
C ILE A 290 -11.36 12.67 13.50
N ALA A 291 -10.38 12.34 12.66
CA ALA A 291 -10.00 13.13 11.48
C ALA A 291 -11.17 13.31 10.51
N VAL A 292 -11.94 12.25 10.26
CA VAL A 292 -13.09 12.25 9.35
C VAL A 292 -14.18 13.22 9.83
N VAL A 293 -14.45 13.28 11.13
CA VAL A 293 -15.54 14.11 11.69
C VAL A 293 -15.10 15.50 12.14
N ALA A 294 -13.80 15.77 12.29
CA ALA A 294 -13.30 17.08 12.72
C ALA A 294 -13.80 18.26 11.83
N PRO A 295 -13.88 18.14 10.49
CA PRO A 295 -14.46 19.17 9.62
C PRO A 295 -15.97 19.41 9.80
N LEU A 296 -16.67 18.54 10.54
CA LEU A 296 -18.14 18.53 10.69
C LEU A 296 -18.64 19.15 12.01
N THR A 297 -17.75 19.66 12.86
CA THR A 297 -18.09 20.23 14.18
C THR A 297 -19.09 21.37 14.11
N GLY A 298 -19.05 22.21 13.07
CA GLY A 298 -19.98 23.33 12.88
C GLY A 298 -21.32 22.98 12.21
N ARG A 299 -21.66 21.70 12.03
CA ARG A 299 -22.84 21.27 11.25
C ARG A 299 -23.58 20.13 11.93
N SER A 300 -24.90 20.07 11.73
CA SER A 300 -25.67 18.85 11.97
C SER A 300 -25.42 17.87 10.81
N ILE A 301 -25.32 16.58 11.14
CA ILE A 301 -25.21 15.50 10.16
C ILE A 301 -26.20 14.41 10.55
N GLY A 302 -26.84 13.81 9.55
CA GLY A 302 -27.71 12.66 9.77
C GLY A 302 -26.91 11.37 9.98
N VAL A 303 -27.57 10.37 10.55
CA VAL A 303 -26.96 9.04 10.81
C VAL A 303 -26.45 8.40 9.52
N THR A 304 -27.18 8.53 8.40
CA THR A 304 -26.75 7.97 7.11
C THR A 304 -25.44 8.57 6.62
N THR A 305 -25.25 9.89 6.75
CA THR A 305 -23.99 10.54 6.38
C THR A 305 -22.87 10.13 7.33
N PHE A 306 -23.16 10.03 8.62
CA PHE A 306 -22.19 9.58 9.62
C PHE A 306 -21.70 8.15 9.32
N VAL A 307 -22.62 7.20 9.19
CA VAL A 307 -22.27 5.80 8.86
C VAL A 307 -21.63 5.71 7.48
N GLY A 308 -22.14 6.46 6.49
CA GLY A 308 -21.59 6.46 5.14
C GLY A 308 -20.13 6.92 5.07
N LEU A 309 -19.76 7.98 5.80
CA LEU A 309 -18.37 8.43 5.90
C LEU A 309 -17.49 7.39 6.59
N GLY A 310 -17.98 6.75 7.66
CA GLY A 310 -17.24 5.68 8.33
C GLY A 310 -17.06 4.43 7.46
N LEU A 311 -18.04 4.08 6.63
CA LEU A 311 -17.91 3.00 5.66
C LEU A 311 -16.93 3.35 4.54
N ILE A 312 -16.94 4.58 4.03
CA ILE A 312 -15.98 5.03 3.01
C ILE A 312 -14.54 4.95 3.53
N ALA A 313 -14.33 5.34 4.79
CA ALA A 313 -13.01 5.29 5.42
C ALA A 313 -12.61 3.87 5.87
N GLY A 314 -13.52 3.06 6.41
CA GLY A 314 -13.16 1.78 7.03
C GLY A 314 -13.38 0.53 6.17
N ALA A 315 -14.37 0.53 5.25
CA ALA A 315 -14.68 -0.67 4.45
C ALA A 315 -13.55 -1.11 3.50
N PRO A 316 -12.72 -0.20 2.94
CA PRO A 316 -11.58 -0.62 2.14
C PRO A 316 -10.59 -1.53 2.87
N ALA A 317 -10.50 -1.47 4.21
CA ALA A 317 -9.71 -2.44 4.98
C ALA A 317 -10.18 -3.88 4.76
N ALA A 318 -11.49 -4.14 4.79
CA ALA A 318 -12.05 -5.44 4.50
C ALA A 318 -11.71 -5.94 3.09
N VAL A 319 -11.76 -5.03 2.10
CA VAL A 319 -11.37 -5.33 0.72
C VAL A 319 -9.87 -5.65 0.65
N GLY A 320 -9.05 -4.84 1.31
CA GLY A 320 -7.60 -5.03 1.40
C GLY A 320 -7.25 -6.39 2.01
N THR A 321 -7.87 -6.76 3.12
CA THR A 321 -7.61 -8.05 3.81
C THR A 321 -7.95 -9.24 2.95
N VAL A 322 -9.04 -9.18 2.17
CA VAL A 322 -9.36 -10.23 1.20
C VAL A 322 -8.35 -10.28 0.05
N LEU A 323 -8.00 -9.12 -0.54
CA LEU A 323 -7.02 -9.07 -1.63
C LEU A 323 -5.63 -9.53 -1.19
N GLY A 324 -5.21 -9.12 0.00
CA GLY A 324 -3.96 -9.50 0.64
C GLY A 324 -3.87 -11.01 0.82
N ALA A 325 -4.93 -11.62 1.35
CA ALA A 325 -4.96 -13.05 1.62
C ALA A 325 -4.98 -13.92 0.35
N MET A 326 -5.57 -13.42 -0.75
CA MET A 326 -5.88 -14.27 -1.91
C MET A 326 -4.94 -14.09 -3.11
N VAL A 327 -4.50 -12.85 -3.40
CA VAL A 327 -3.92 -12.51 -4.72
C VAL A 327 -2.64 -11.68 -4.61
N SER A 328 -2.22 -11.29 -3.41
CA SER A 328 -1.11 -10.34 -3.29
C SER A 328 0.22 -10.92 -3.78
N THR A 329 0.82 -10.22 -4.74
CA THR A 329 2.24 -10.36 -5.10
C THR A 329 2.97 -9.14 -4.56
N VAL A 330 4.27 -9.28 -4.29
CA VAL A 330 5.08 -8.18 -3.73
C VAL A 330 4.96 -6.88 -4.55
N PRO A 331 5.00 -6.88 -5.90
CA PRO A 331 4.83 -5.64 -6.67
C PRO A 331 3.45 -5.00 -6.48
N GLN A 332 2.38 -5.81 -6.49
CA GLN A 332 1.02 -5.30 -6.28
C GLN A 332 0.87 -4.71 -4.87
N ALA A 333 1.42 -5.37 -3.86
CA ALA A 333 1.40 -4.88 -2.49
C ALA A 333 2.17 -3.56 -2.35
N THR A 334 3.37 -3.49 -2.92
CA THR A 334 4.20 -2.28 -2.94
C THR A 334 3.46 -1.09 -3.56
N PHE A 335 2.78 -1.30 -4.69
CA PHE A 335 1.97 -0.26 -5.34
C PHE A 335 0.81 0.22 -4.45
N LEU A 336 0.08 -0.72 -3.82
CA LEU A 336 -1.10 -0.42 -3.01
C LEU A 336 -0.73 0.26 -1.67
N ILE A 337 0.38 -0.14 -1.04
CA ILE A 337 0.92 0.56 0.14
C ILE A 337 1.35 1.97 -0.25
N GLY A 338 2.02 2.14 -1.39
CA GLY A 338 2.32 3.46 -1.95
C GLY A 338 1.07 4.32 -2.14
N LEU A 339 0.01 3.74 -2.70
CA LEU A 339 -1.28 4.39 -2.85
C LEU A 339 -1.85 4.87 -1.49
N GLY A 340 -1.76 4.03 -0.45
CA GLY A 340 -2.17 4.41 0.90
C GLY A 340 -1.33 5.55 1.49
N ALA A 341 0.00 5.48 1.39
CA ALA A 341 0.90 6.52 1.88
C ALA A 341 0.64 7.87 1.20
N GLY A 342 0.50 7.89 -0.13
CA GLY A 342 0.16 9.09 -0.88
C GLY A 342 -1.22 9.66 -0.50
N ALA A 343 -2.18 8.81 -0.18
CA ALA A 343 -3.50 9.23 0.27
C ALA A 343 -3.43 9.95 1.63
N ILE A 344 -2.70 9.43 2.62
CA ILE A 344 -2.52 10.11 3.91
C ILE A 344 -1.82 11.45 3.73
N VAL A 345 -0.74 11.50 2.95
CA VAL A 345 -0.03 12.76 2.68
C VAL A 345 -1.00 13.81 2.12
N GLN A 346 -1.88 13.41 1.20
CA GLN A 346 -2.89 14.32 0.68
C GLN A 346 -3.91 14.74 1.74
N VAL A 347 -4.35 13.84 2.62
CA VAL A 347 -5.25 14.17 3.74
C VAL A 347 -4.59 15.19 4.68
N VAL A 348 -3.32 15.00 5.02
CA VAL A 348 -2.54 15.97 5.81
C VAL A 348 -2.52 17.33 5.12
N ILE A 349 -2.24 17.38 3.82
CA ILE A 349 -2.26 18.62 3.03
C ILE A 349 -3.64 19.29 3.07
N LEU A 350 -4.72 18.51 3.00
CA LEU A 350 -6.10 19.01 3.06
C LEU A 350 -6.46 19.59 4.45
N LEU A 351 -5.89 19.05 5.52
CA LEU A 351 -6.16 19.47 6.90
C LEU A 351 -5.29 20.66 7.35
N LEU A 352 -4.07 20.81 6.82
CA LEU A 352 -3.14 21.89 7.19
C LEU A 352 -3.74 23.31 7.20
N PRO A 353 -4.54 23.73 6.19
CA PRO A 353 -5.17 25.05 6.22
C PRO A 353 -6.10 25.28 7.43
N SER A 354 -6.69 24.22 7.97
CA SER A 354 -7.61 24.27 9.13
C SER A 354 -6.88 24.52 10.45
N LEU A 355 -5.55 24.40 10.48
CA LEU A 355 -4.72 24.61 11.66
C LEU A 355 -4.33 26.08 11.88
N ARG A 356 -4.44 26.92 10.84
CA ARG A 356 -4.04 28.33 10.90
C ARG A 356 -5.06 29.15 11.67
N ASP A 357 -4.58 30.09 12.48
CA ASP A 357 -5.44 31.07 13.12
C ASP A 357 -6.08 31.97 12.06
N ARG A 358 -7.42 32.14 12.10
CA ARG A 358 -8.15 32.98 11.14
C ARG A 358 -7.78 34.47 11.22
N ALA A 359 -7.36 34.95 12.39
CA ALA A 359 -7.01 36.35 12.62
C ALA A 359 -5.54 36.65 12.28
N ARG A 360 -4.62 35.71 12.53
CA ARG A 360 -3.17 35.92 12.37
C ARG A 360 -2.57 35.22 11.15
N GLY A 361 -3.26 34.24 10.56
CA GLY A 361 -2.79 33.44 9.44
C GLY A 361 -1.62 32.49 9.77
N ALA A 362 -1.15 32.47 11.02
CA ALA A 362 0.00 31.70 11.48
C ALA A 362 -0.42 30.49 12.32
N VAL A 363 0.50 29.53 12.44
CA VAL A 363 0.44 28.41 13.37
C VAL A 363 1.01 28.88 14.71
N ASP A 364 0.31 28.65 15.82
CA ASP A 364 0.72 29.05 17.17
C ASP A 364 1.23 27.87 18.01
N GLY A 365 1.86 28.18 19.14
CA GLY A 365 2.49 27.19 20.03
C GLY A 365 1.59 26.00 20.41
N PRO A 366 0.29 26.21 20.77
CA PRO A 366 -0.62 25.10 21.07
C PRO A 366 -0.85 24.15 19.89
N VAL A 367 -0.91 24.66 18.66
CA VAL A 367 -1.06 23.83 17.46
C VAL A 367 0.21 23.02 17.19
N ILE A 368 1.39 23.62 17.34
CA ILE A 368 2.68 22.90 17.23
C ILE A 368 2.76 21.80 18.29
N GLY A 369 2.40 22.11 19.54
CA GLY A 369 2.33 21.14 20.63
C GLY A 369 1.35 20.01 20.35
N GLY A 370 0.21 20.31 19.73
CA GLY A 370 -0.74 19.32 19.24
C GLY A 370 -0.12 18.36 18.23
N ILE A 371 0.51 18.88 17.17
CA ILE A 371 1.18 18.06 16.14
C ILE A 371 2.25 17.16 16.78
N ALA A 372 3.11 17.72 17.63
CA ALA A 372 4.16 16.98 18.30
C ALA A 372 3.59 15.88 19.21
N ALA A 373 2.54 16.18 19.98
CA ALA A 373 1.84 15.19 20.80
C ALA A 373 1.23 14.08 19.95
N GLY A 374 0.68 14.39 18.77
CA GLY A 374 0.20 13.40 17.81
C GLY A 374 1.32 12.45 17.38
N VAL A 375 2.43 13.01 16.88
CA VAL A 375 3.58 12.20 16.46
C VAL A 375 4.09 11.30 17.59
N VAL A 376 4.22 11.84 18.81
CA VAL A 376 4.67 11.08 19.99
C VAL A 376 3.69 9.98 20.34
N VAL A 377 2.38 10.26 20.38
CA VAL A 377 1.37 9.23 20.68
C VAL A 377 1.42 8.13 19.64
N MET A 378 1.52 8.45 18.35
CA MET A 378 1.62 7.41 17.32
C MET A 378 2.90 6.58 17.44
N TYR A 379 4.03 7.21 17.69
CA TYR A 379 5.28 6.50 17.94
C TYR A 379 5.20 5.57 19.16
N LEU A 380 4.61 6.04 20.26
CA LEU A 380 4.41 5.21 21.44
C LEU A 380 3.46 4.05 21.17
N THR A 381 2.40 4.26 20.37
CA THR A 381 1.52 3.17 19.96
C THR A 381 2.21 2.18 19.02
N SER A 382 3.07 2.64 18.10
CA SER A 382 3.79 1.73 17.21
C SER A 382 4.76 0.83 17.99
N LEU A 383 5.43 1.37 19.02
CA LEU A 383 6.27 0.58 19.92
C LEU A 383 5.51 -0.53 20.67
N LEU A 384 4.22 -0.34 20.97
CA LEU A 384 3.39 -1.37 21.62
C LEU A 384 2.93 -2.46 20.66
N VAL A 385 2.99 -2.19 19.35
CA VAL A 385 2.54 -3.08 18.28
C VAL A 385 3.71 -3.91 17.75
N THR A 386 4.91 -3.34 17.68
CA THR A 386 6.12 -4.03 17.24
C THR A 386 6.81 -4.88 18.32
N ALA A 387 6.26 -4.95 19.54
CA ALA A 387 6.88 -5.60 20.71
C ALA A 387 6.36 -7.01 20.99
#